data_AF-A0A0Q4UF68-F1
#
_entry.id   AF-A0A0Q4UF68-F1
#
_cell.length_a   1.000
_cell.length_b   1.000
_cell.length_c   1.000
_cell.angle_alpha   90.00
_cell.angle_beta   90.00
_cell.angle_gamma   90.00
#
_symmetry.space_group_name_H-M   'P 1'
#
loop_
_entity.id
_entity.type
_entity.pdbx_description
1 polymer ?
#
loop_
_entity_poly.entity_id
_entity_poly.type
_entity_poly.pdbx_seq_one_letter_code
_entity_poly.pdbx_strand_id
1 'polypeptide(L)'
;MLKAARRDVAGDTAAKRYVRGAAVLDREANVPPVVPTDDIFDISTRQMLLRRAYAPDRQVDALQSQLQSEVDQCLVRSGYVRFALTREQARILRRYRPGSEQRKTYLYTLGSDARIVEAQRMRD
;
A
#
# COMPACT_ATOMS: atom_id res chain seq x y z
N MET A 1 -15.01 7.75 -25.00
CA MET A 1 -14.64 7.59 -23.57
C MET A 1 -13.73 6.38 -23.46
N LEU A 2 -12.41 6.60 -23.34
CA LEU A 2 -11.44 5.51 -23.28
C LEU A 2 -11.60 4.81 -21.92
N LYS A 3 -12.05 3.55 -21.99
CA LYS A 3 -11.98 2.59 -20.89
C LYS A 3 -10.50 2.50 -20.51
N ALA A 4 -10.07 3.24 -19.48
CA ALA A 4 -8.73 3.06 -18.94
C ALA A 4 -8.60 1.59 -18.59
N ALA A 5 -7.86 0.84 -19.40
CA ALA A 5 -7.65 -0.58 -19.17
C ALA A 5 -7.11 -0.69 -17.75
N ARG A 6 -7.81 -1.43 -16.89
CA ARG A 6 -7.31 -1.73 -15.55
C ARG A 6 -5.98 -2.45 -15.76
N ARG A 7 -4.87 -1.74 -15.55
CA ARG A 7 -3.54 -2.32 -15.67
C ARG A 7 -3.42 -3.37 -14.58
N ASP A 8 -3.18 -4.61 -14.98
CA ASP A 8 -2.85 -5.66 -14.04
C ASP A 8 -1.40 -5.47 -13.58
N VAL A 9 -1.23 -5.38 -12.26
CA VAL A 9 0.06 -5.22 -11.56
C VAL A 9 0.50 -6.52 -10.89
N ALA A 10 -0.34 -7.56 -10.88
CA ALA A 10 0.02 -8.87 -10.32
C ALA A 10 1.18 -9.51 -11.11
N GLY A 11 1.31 -9.15 -12.40
CA GLY A 11 2.43 -9.56 -13.25
C GLY A 11 3.76 -8.85 -12.94
N ASP A 12 3.75 -7.78 -12.16
CA ASP A 12 4.93 -6.93 -11.96
C ASP A 12 5.95 -7.58 -11.01
N THR A 13 7.23 -7.23 -11.21
CA THR A 13 8.35 -7.84 -10.47
C THR A 13 8.23 -7.66 -8.95
N ALA A 14 7.74 -6.50 -8.48
CA ALA A 14 7.55 -6.27 -7.05
C ALA A 14 6.45 -7.17 -6.46
N ALA A 15 5.31 -7.29 -7.15
CA ALA A 15 4.22 -8.17 -6.74
C ALA A 15 4.68 -9.64 -6.70
N LYS A 16 5.39 -10.10 -7.74
CA LYS A 16 5.95 -11.46 -7.79
C LYS A 16 6.98 -11.72 -6.68
N ARG A 17 7.82 -10.75 -6.33
CA ARG A 17 8.78 -10.86 -5.22
C ARG A 17 8.05 -11.04 -3.89
N TYR A 18 7.06 -10.18 -3.62
CA TYR A 18 6.21 -10.28 -2.43
C TYR A 18 5.53 -11.64 -2.32
N VAL A 19 4.82 -12.06 -3.37
CA VAL A 19 4.11 -13.35 -3.39
C VAL A 19 5.07 -14.51 -3.15
N ARG A 20 6.27 -14.49 -3.74
CA ARG A 20 7.28 -15.53 -3.52
C ARG A 20 7.76 -15.56 -2.07
N GLY A 21 8.10 -14.41 -1.50
CA GLY A 21 8.57 -14.33 -0.10
C GLY A 21 7.49 -14.76 0.88
N ALA A 22 6.25 -14.30 0.68
CA ALA A 22 5.10 -14.69 1.48
C ALA A 22 4.84 -16.20 1.41
N ALA A 23 4.85 -16.80 0.21
CA ALA A 23 4.62 -18.22 0.03
C ALA A 23 5.70 -19.11 0.69
N VAL A 24 6.96 -18.68 0.69
CA VAL A 24 8.03 -19.41 1.37
C VAL A 24 7.82 -19.39 2.88
N LEU A 25 7.51 -18.23 3.45
CA LEU A 25 7.29 -18.10 4.89
C LEU A 25 6.02 -18.80 5.36
N ASP A 26 4.95 -18.73 4.58
CA ASP A 26 3.69 -19.43 4.87
C ASP A 26 3.88 -20.94 4.83
N ARG A 27 4.60 -21.46 3.82
CA ARG A 27 4.98 -22.88 3.79
C ARG A 27 5.76 -23.26 5.04
N GLU A 28 6.76 -22.48 5.43
CA GLU A 28 7.62 -22.80 6.58
C GLU A 28 6.89 -22.72 7.92
N ALA A 29 5.86 -21.88 8.03
CA ALA A 29 5.01 -21.83 9.22
C ALA A 29 4.04 -23.02 9.31
N ASN A 30 3.64 -23.60 8.17
CA ASN A 30 2.61 -24.63 8.08
C ASN A 30 3.14 -26.03 7.76
N VAL A 31 4.43 -26.19 7.43
CA VAL A 31 5.04 -27.51 7.25
C VAL A 31 5.23 -28.15 8.62
N PRO A 32 4.58 -29.30 8.90
CA PRO A 32 4.84 -30.02 10.14
C PRO A 32 6.30 -30.48 10.16
N PRO A 33 6.95 -30.49 11.34
CA PRO A 33 8.34 -30.91 11.46
C PRO A 33 8.51 -32.32 10.87
N VAL A 34 9.41 -32.45 9.89
CA VAL A 34 9.62 -33.69 9.13
C VAL A 34 10.46 -34.70 9.94
N VAL A 35 11.08 -34.26 11.05
CA VAL A 35 11.98 -35.07 11.87
C VAL A 35 11.73 -34.80 13.36
N PRO A 36 11.75 -35.82 14.26
CA PRO A 36 11.57 -35.62 15.70
C PRO A 36 12.71 -34.87 16.43
N THR A 37 13.69 -34.32 15.72
CA THR A 37 14.99 -33.87 16.29
C THR A 37 15.36 -32.42 16.02
N ASP A 38 14.56 -31.63 15.29
CA ASP A 38 14.82 -30.21 15.18
C ASP A 38 14.53 -29.55 16.55
N ASP A 39 15.58 -29.09 17.24
CA ASP A 39 15.45 -28.28 18.44
C ASP A 39 14.68 -26.99 18.08
N ILE A 40 13.89 -26.48 19.03
CA ILE A 40 13.17 -25.20 18.92
C ILE A 40 14.12 -24.07 18.48
N PHE A 41 15.40 -24.14 18.88
CA PHE A 41 16.44 -23.21 18.46
C PHE A 41 16.77 -23.27 16.96
N ASP A 42 16.79 -24.46 16.36
CA ASP A 42 17.07 -24.62 14.92
C ASP A 42 15.89 -24.15 14.07
N ILE A 43 14.66 -24.45 14.52
CA ILE A 43 13.42 -23.98 13.89
C ILE A 43 13.38 -22.44 13.89
N SER A 44 13.64 -21.81 15.04
CA SER A 44 13.62 -20.34 15.15
C SER A 44 14.74 -19.68 14.35
N THR A 45 15.94 -20.26 14.32
CA THR A 45 17.07 -19.77 13.52
C THR A 45 16.76 -19.82 12.03
N ARG A 46 16.20 -20.94 11.55
CA ARG A 46 15.75 -21.10 10.16
C ARG A 46 14.70 -20.06 9.78
N GLN A 47 13.69 -19.84 10.63
CA GLN A 47 12.65 -18.83 10.39
C GLN A 47 13.22 -17.40 10.31
N MET A 48 14.16 -17.07 11.20
CA MET A 48 14.86 -15.78 11.19
C MET A 48 15.64 -15.56 9.89
N LEU A 49 16.41 -16.57 9.44
CA LEU A 49 17.19 -16.49 8.20
C LEU A 49 16.30 -16.31 6.97
N LEU A 50 15.18 -17.04 6.90
CA LEU A 50 14.21 -16.91 5.80
C LEU A 50 13.55 -15.53 5.78
N ARG A 51 13.09 -15.03 6.94
CA ARG A 51 12.54 -13.67 7.03
C ARG A 51 13.54 -12.62 6.58
N ARG A 52 14.82 -12.76 6.94
CA ARG A 52 15.89 -11.85 6.52
C ARG A 52 16.17 -11.92 5.02
N ALA A 53 16.21 -13.12 4.45
CA ALA A 53 16.49 -13.34 3.03
C ALA A 53 15.38 -12.81 2.13
N TYR A 54 14.12 -13.02 2.50
CA TYR A 54 12.97 -12.61 1.69
C TYR A 54 12.46 -11.20 2.04
N ALA A 55 12.69 -10.72 3.26
CA ALA A 55 12.30 -9.39 3.73
C ALA A 55 10.88 -8.95 3.29
N PRO A 56 9.85 -9.79 3.51
CA PRO A 56 8.50 -9.55 2.98
C PRO A 56 7.94 -8.19 3.41
N ASP A 57 8.23 -7.75 4.64
CA ASP A 57 7.74 -6.47 5.17
C ASP A 57 8.23 -5.28 4.34
N ARG A 58 9.51 -5.29 3.92
CA ARG A 58 10.04 -4.26 2.99
C ARG A 58 9.41 -4.35 1.60
N GLN A 59 8.97 -5.54 1.20
CA GLN A 59 8.31 -5.74 -0.09
C GLN A 59 6.86 -5.26 -0.07
N VAL A 60 6.19 -5.25 1.10
CA VAL A 60 4.85 -4.66 1.27
C VAL A 60 4.89 -3.16 0.97
N ASP A 61 5.84 -2.42 1.55
CA ASP A 61 5.96 -0.97 1.33
C ASP A 61 6.19 -0.65 -0.16
N ALA A 62 7.08 -1.41 -0.81
CA ALA A 62 7.36 -1.25 -2.23
C ALA A 62 6.13 -1.56 -3.10
N LEU A 63 5.40 -2.64 -2.78
CA LEU A 63 4.18 -3.02 -3.47
C LEU A 63 3.08 -1.97 -3.28
N GLN A 64 2.90 -1.46 -2.05
CA GLN A 64 1.92 -0.42 -1.75
C GLN A 64 2.25 0.88 -2.50
N SER A 65 3.52 1.29 -2.53
CA SER A 65 3.95 2.46 -3.29
C SER A 65 3.67 2.30 -4.79
N GLN A 66 3.89 1.12 -5.35
CA GLN A 66 3.61 0.83 -6.75
C GLN A 66 2.10 0.86 -7.03
N LEU A 67 1.29 0.21 -6.21
CA LEU A 67 -0.17 0.23 -6.31
C LEU A 67 -0.71 1.66 -6.25
N GLN A 68 -0.22 2.45 -5.30
CA GLN A 68 -0.61 3.86 -5.16
C GLN A 68 -0.21 4.68 -6.39
N SER A 69 1.01 4.49 -6.90
CA SER A 69 1.49 5.19 -8.10
C SER A 69 0.62 4.90 -9.33
N GLU A 70 0.19 3.65 -9.54
CA GLU A 70 -0.67 3.31 -10.67
C GLU A 70 -2.06 3.96 -10.55
N VAL A 71 -2.62 3.98 -9.34
CA VAL A 71 -3.89 4.67 -9.07
C VAL A 71 -3.75 6.17 -9.30
N ASP A 72 -2.69 6.78 -8.78
CA ASP A 72 -2.41 8.22 -8.93
C ASP A 72 -2.28 8.58 -10.42
N GLN A 73 -1.51 7.81 -11.20
CA GLN A 73 -1.38 8.01 -12.64
C GLN A 73 -2.70 7.82 -13.40
N CYS A 74 -3.55 6.89 -12.96
CA CYS A 74 -4.88 6.70 -13.55
C CYS A 74 -5.78 7.91 -13.29
N LEU A 75 -5.77 8.43 -12.06
CA LEU A 75 -6.53 9.60 -11.66
C LEU A 75 -6.06 10.85 -12.41
N VAL A 76 -4.75 11.10 -12.47
CA VAL A 76 -4.19 12.24 -13.22
C VAL A 76 -4.57 12.17 -14.70
N ARG A 77 -4.45 11.00 -15.35
CA ARG A 77 -4.88 10.81 -16.75
C ARG A 77 -6.37 11.02 -16.96
N SER A 78 -7.16 10.79 -15.92
CA SER A 78 -8.62 11.02 -15.92
C SER A 78 -8.99 12.47 -15.59
N GLY A 79 -8.01 13.36 -15.41
CA GLY A 79 -8.20 14.79 -15.17
C GLY A 79 -8.32 15.19 -13.70
N TYR A 80 -8.10 14.25 -12.77
CA TYR A 80 -8.04 14.59 -11.35
C TYR A 80 -6.75 15.34 -11.03
N VAL A 81 -6.85 16.32 -10.14
CA VAL A 81 -5.73 17.15 -9.69
C VAL A 81 -5.35 16.77 -8.27
N ARG A 82 -4.05 16.55 -8.03
CA ARG A 82 -3.51 16.36 -6.68
C ARG A 82 -3.41 17.71 -5.99
N PHE A 83 -3.92 17.80 -4.77
CA PHE A 83 -3.76 18.97 -3.92
C PHE A 83 -3.37 18.54 -2.50
N ALA A 84 -2.62 19.39 -1.81
CA ALA A 84 -2.11 19.12 -0.47
C ALA A 84 -2.89 19.89 0.58
N LEU A 85 -3.38 19.18 1.61
CA LEU A 85 -4.08 19.81 2.72
C LEU A 85 -3.17 20.80 3.46
N THR A 86 -3.72 21.95 3.84
CA THR A 86 -3.04 22.87 4.76
C THR A 86 -2.87 22.24 6.14
N ARG A 87 -1.94 22.78 6.94
CA ARG A 87 -1.74 22.34 8.33
C ARG A 87 -3.03 22.43 9.17
N GLU A 88 -3.90 23.37 8.86
CA GLU A 88 -5.19 23.52 9.54
C GLU A 88 -6.20 22.47 9.09
N GLN A 89 -6.35 22.27 7.78
CA GLN A 89 -7.24 21.24 7.22
C GLN A 89 -6.82 19.84 7.69
N ALA A 90 -5.52 19.56 7.74
CA ALA A 90 -4.99 18.31 8.27
C ALA A 90 -5.31 18.14 9.78
N ARG A 91 -5.23 19.20 10.58
CA ARG A 91 -5.62 19.17 12.01
C ARG A 91 -7.10 18.88 12.19
N ILE A 92 -7.98 19.50 11.39
CA ILE A 92 -9.42 19.24 11.40
C ILE A 92 -9.69 17.79 11.00
N LEU A 93 -9.09 17.34 9.89
CA LEU A 93 -9.25 15.99 9.38
C LEU A 93 -8.85 14.93 10.42
N ARG A 94 -7.80 15.16 11.23
CA ARG A 94 -7.37 14.24 12.30
C ARG A 94 -8.40 14.08 13.43
N ARG A 95 -9.33 15.01 13.60
CA ARG A 95 -10.41 14.90 14.59
C ARG A 95 -11.52 13.95 14.15
N TYR A 96 -11.66 13.70 12.85
CA TYR A 96 -12.63 12.74 12.34
C TYR A 96 -12.05 11.33 12.34
N ARG A 97 -12.83 10.39 12.89
CA ARG A 97 -12.48 8.97 12.91
C ARG A 97 -12.20 8.47 11.48
N PRO A 98 -11.13 7.68 11.26
CA PRO A 98 -10.89 7.04 9.97
C PRO A 98 -12.13 6.26 9.49
N GLY A 99 -12.53 6.49 8.23
CA GLY A 99 -13.68 5.85 7.61
C GLY A 99 -15.06 6.45 7.95
N SER A 100 -15.15 7.45 8.84
CA SER A 100 -16.43 8.06 9.19
C SER A 100 -17.02 8.91 8.07
N GLU A 101 -18.35 9.04 8.03
CA GLU A 101 -19.03 9.90 7.05
C GLU A 101 -18.60 11.36 7.17
N GLN A 102 -18.39 11.88 8.38
CA GLN A 102 -17.91 13.26 8.57
C GLN A 102 -16.55 13.47 7.88
N ARG A 103 -15.66 12.49 7.97
CA ARG A 103 -14.35 12.53 7.31
C ARG A 103 -14.50 12.57 5.79
N LYS A 104 -15.38 11.72 5.24
CA LYS A 104 -15.66 11.63 3.80
C LYS A 104 -16.25 12.94 3.28
N THR A 105 -17.28 13.46 3.96
CA THR A 105 -17.92 14.73 3.61
C THR A 105 -16.92 15.87 3.66
N TYR A 106 -16.08 15.95 4.69
CA TYR A 106 -15.06 16.99 4.79
C TYR A 106 -14.07 16.94 3.61
N LEU A 107 -13.52 15.76 3.30
CA LEU A 107 -12.62 15.60 2.15
C LEU A 107 -13.32 15.92 0.82
N TYR A 108 -14.58 15.52 0.66
CA TYR A 108 -15.38 15.85 -0.52
C TYR A 108 -15.53 17.36 -0.67
N THR A 109 -15.89 18.08 0.40
CA THR A 109 -16.06 19.55 0.34
C THR A 109 -14.78 20.26 -0.08
N LEU A 110 -13.62 19.79 0.39
CA LEU A 110 -12.32 20.34 -0.01
C LEU A 110 -12.00 20.04 -1.48
N GLY A 111 -12.25 18.80 -1.92
CA GLY A 111 -11.96 18.36 -3.28
C GLY A 111 -12.93 18.88 -4.34
N SER A 112 -14.14 19.33 -3.94
CA SER A 112 -15.15 19.88 -4.84
C SER A 112 -15.03 21.40 -5.03
N ASP A 113 -14.35 22.13 -4.14
CA ASP A 113 -14.14 23.57 -4.29
C ASP A 113 -12.91 23.84 -5.17
N ALA A 114 -13.15 24.25 -6.41
CA ALA A 114 -12.10 24.55 -7.39
C ALA A 114 -11.08 25.57 -6.88
N ARG A 115 -11.49 26.54 -6.04
CA ARG A 115 -10.57 27.55 -5.50
C ARG A 115 -9.57 26.92 -4.53
N ILE A 116 -10.04 25.96 -3.73
CA ILE A 116 -9.18 25.21 -2.79
C ILE A 116 -8.22 24.33 -3.59
N VAL A 117 -8.73 23.57 -4.56
CA VAL A 117 -7.93 22.64 -5.36
C VAL A 117 -6.84 23.39 -6.13
N GLU A 118 -7.15 24.51 -6.80
CA GLU A 118 -6.15 25.27 -7.56
C GLU A 118 -5.13 25.95 -6.64
N ALA A 119 -5.55 26.53 -5.51
CA ALA A 119 -4.63 27.17 -4.57
C ALA A 119 -3.68 26.18 -3.87
N GLN A 120 -4.11 24.92 -3.71
CA GLN A 120 -3.38 23.88 -2.99
C GLN A 120 -2.79 22.82 -3.92
N ARG A 121 -2.83 23.06 -5.23
CA ARG A 121 -2.38 22.14 -6.26
C ARG A 121 -0.91 21.77 -6.04
N MET A 122 -0.65 20.47 -6.04
CA MET A 122 0.73 19.97 -6.06
C MET A 122 1.29 20.16 -7.46
N ARG A 123 2.53 20.65 -7.54
CA ARG A 123 3.31 20.60 -8.78
C ARG A 123 3.95 19.22 -8.85
N ASP A 124 3.76 18.55 -9.99
CA ASP A 124 4.40 17.26 -10.28
C ASP A 124 5.92 17.40 -10.41
#